data_AF-A0A1T5L7H8-F1
#
_entry.id   AF-A0A1T5L7H8-F1
#
_cell.length_a   1.000
_cell.length_b   1.000
_cell.length_c   1.000
_cell.angle_alpha   90.00
_cell.angle_beta   90.00
_cell.angle_gamma   90.00
#
_symmetry.space_group_name_H-M   'P 1'
#
loop_
_entity.id
_entity.type
_entity.pdbx_description
1 polymer ?
#
loop_
_entity_poly.entity_id
_entity_poly.type
_entity_poly.pdbx_seq_one_letter_code
_entity_poly.pdbx_strand_id
1 'polypeptide(L)'
;MEYMTQLKKRFMYKVACSKSELSCIISNLFQELLPICDNCKNDTIRIKGIVAGTDKVASIEITDYGCNYYGDIAAIENIREKRCLQSCSL
;
A
#
# COMPACT_ATOMS: atom_id res chain seq x y z
N MET A 1 -14.26 6.94 32.66
CA MET A 1 -13.51 7.65 31.60
C MET A 1 -13.38 6.68 30.45
N GLU A 2 -14.47 6.59 29.68
CA GLU A 2 -14.60 5.73 28.52
C GLU A 2 -13.72 6.28 27.40
N TYR A 3 -12.70 5.56 26.99
CA TYR A 3 -12.27 5.58 25.59
C TYR A 3 -12.01 4.14 25.17
N MET A 4 -13.15 3.48 24.98
CA MET A 4 -13.33 2.20 24.32
C MET A 4 -12.33 2.05 23.16
N THR A 5 -11.49 1.03 23.29
CA THR A 5 -11.02 0.15 22.22
C THR A 5 -10.98 0.83 20.85
N GLN A 6 -9.84 1.44 20.52
CA GLN A 6 -9.48 1.73 19.13
C GLN A 6 -9.53 0.41 18.35
N LEU A 7 -10.71 0.05 17.85
CA LEU A 7 -10.86 -0.88 16.75
C LEU A 7 -10.08 -0.23 15.61
N LYS A 8 -8.83 -0.66 15.43
CA LYS A 8 -7.99 -0.39 14.26
C LYS A 8 -8.81 -0.74 13.02
N LYS A 9 -9.65 0.17 12.54
CA LYS A 9 -10.15 0.16 11.17
C LYS A 9 -8.89 0.31 10.33
N ARG A 10 -8.34 -0.82 9.89
CA ARG A 10 -7.44 -0.84 8.74
C ARG A 10 -8.31 -0.41 7.57
N PHE A 11 -8.40 0.89 7.34
CA PHE A 11 -9.13 1.42 6.20
C PHE A 11 -8.49 0.85 4.94
N MET A 12 -9.32 0.23 4.10
CA MET A 12 -8.93 -0.23 2.78
C MET A 12 -9.24 0.90 1.80
N TYR A 13 -8.24 1.32 1.04
CA TYR A 13 -8.36 2.35 0.02
C TYR A 13 -8.22 1.71 -1.36
N LYS A 14 -9.14 2.04 -2.27
CA LYS A 14 -9.02 1.65 -3.68
C LYS A 14 -8.19 2.71 -4.40
N VAL A 15 -7.02 2.32 -4.90
CA VAL A 15 -6.07 3.21 -5.57
C VAL A 15 -6.06 2.85 -7.04
N ALA A 16 -6.74 3.65 -7.85
CA ALA A 16 -6.64 3.57 -9.31
C ALA A 16 -5.24 4.04 -9.74
N CYS A 17 -4.51 3.19 -10.45
CA CYS A 17 -3.15 3.47 -10.92
C CYS A 17 -2.81 2.58 -12.11
N SER A 18 -1.91 3.06 -12.99
CA SER A 18 -1.35 2.24 -14.06
C SER A 18 -0.38 1.18 -13.49
N LYS A 19 0.00 0.18 -14.28
CA LYS A 19 1.02 -0.81 -13.87
C LYS A 19 2.38 -0.17 -13.61
N SER A 20 2.75 0.87 -14.37
CA SER A 20 3.99 1.63 -14.15
C SER A 20 3.93 2.41 -12.84
N GLU A 21 2.81 3.10 -12.58
CA GLU A 21 2.60 3.81 -11.33
C GLU A 21 2.62 2.86 -10.13
N LEU A 22 1.94 1.72 -10.23
CA LEU A 22 1.91 0.69 -9.19
C LEU A 22 3.33 0.18 -8.86
N SER A 23 4.18 -0.01 -9.88
CA SER A 23 5.57 -0.43 -9.69
C SER A 23 6.36 0.59 -8.88
N CYS A 24 6.16 1.89 -9.15
CA CYS A 24 6.77 2.99 -8.40
C CYS A 24 6.20 3.10 -6.98
N ILE A 25 4.89 2.92 -6.81
CA ILE A 25 4.22 2.91 -5.50
C ILE A 25 4.84 1.82 -4.63
N ILE A 26 4.87 0.57 -5.08
CA ILE A 26 5.37 -0.56 -4.29
C ILE A 26 6.81 -0.32 -3.85
N SER A 27 7.67 0.10 -4.79
CA SER A 27 9.11 0.30 -4.54
C SER A 27 9.40 1.47 -3.58
N ASN A 28 8.55 2.48 -3.54
CA ASN A 28 8.70 3.61 -2.62
C ASN A 28 7.95 3.43 -1.30
N LEU A 29 6.97 2.53 -1.28
CA LEU A 29 6.13 2.31 -0.12
C LEU A 29 6.81 1.40 0.89
N PHE A 30 7.43 0.30 0.46
CA PHE A 30 7.98 -0.70 1.38
C PHE A 30 9.50 -0.60 1.48
N GLN A 31 10.02 -0.42 2.69
CA GLN A 31 11.46 -0.54 2.97
C GLN A 31 11.87 -1.99 3.20
N GLU A 32 10.95 -2.80 3.72
CA GLU A 32 11.16 -4.22 4.00
C GLU A 32 9.88 -5.00 3.66
N LEU A 33 10.03 -6.12 2.96
CA LEU A 33 8.92 -7.02 2.67
C LEU A 33 8.78 -8.06 3.79
N LEU A 34 7.53 -8.29 4.19
CA LEU A 34 7.18 -9.25 5.22
C LEU A 34 6.51 -10.49 4.60
N PRO A 35 6.64 -11.67 5.24
CA PRO A 35 6.00 -12.88 4.75
C PRO A 35 4.46 -12.76 4.72
N ILE A 36 3.86 -13.32 3.67
CA ILE A 36 2.40 -13.36 3.44
C ILE A 36 1.77 -14.72 3.76
N CYS A 37 2.50 -15.61 4.44
CA CYS A 37 2.15 -17.02 4.63
C CYS A 37 0.75 -17.25 5.23
N ASP A 38 0.25 -16.33 6.06
CA ASP A 38 -1.09 -16.43 6.65
C ASP A 38 -2.24 -16.06 5.69
N ASN A 39 -1.93 -15.39 4.58
CA ASN A 39 -2.89 -14.80 3.63
C ASN A 39 -2.65 -15.23 2.17
N CYS A 40 -1.87 -16.28 1.93
CA CYS A 40 -1.52 -16.79 0.59
C CYS A 40 -2.61 -17.64 -0.09
N LYS A 41 -3.80 -17.75 0.51
CA LYS A 41 -4.84 -18.73 0.10
C LYS A 41 -5.64 -18.36 -1.16
N ASN A 42 -5.33 -17.25 -1.82
CA ASN A 42 -6.09 -16.75 -2.97
C ASN A 42 -5.16 -16.57 -4.18
N ASP A 43 -5.71 -16.70 -5.39
CA ASP A 43 -5.04 -16.37 -6.65
C ASP A 43 -4.97 -14.85 -6.88
N THR A 44 -4.42 -14.14 -5.88
CA THR A 44 -4.23 -12.68 -5.93
C THR A 44 -2.82 -12.33 -5.49
N ILE A 45 -2.20 -11.37 -6.17
CA ILE A 45 -0.88 -10.88 -5.77
C ILE A 45 -1.06 -9.92 -4.60
N ARG A 46 -0.53 -10.32 -3.45
CA ARG A 46 -0.50 -9.50 -2.24
C ARG A 46 0.93 -9.24 -1.81
N ILE A 47 1.19 -7.99 -1.45
CA ILE A 47 2.48 -7.54 -0.95
C ILE A 47 2.24 -6.97 0.44
N LYS A 48 3.03 -7.41 1.41
CA LYS A 48 2.98 -6.92 2.80
C LYS A 48 4.38 -6.45 3.16
N GLY A 49 4.48 -5.36 3.89
CA GLY A 49 5.77 -4.81 4.26
C GLY A 49 5.70 -3.71 5.30
N ILE A 50 6.86 -3.26 5.73
CA ILE A 50 7.05 -2.08 6.58
C ILE A 50 7.07 -0.84 5.70
N VAL A 51 6.23 0.13 6.01
CA VAL A 51 6.12 1.38 5.25
C VAL A 51 7.36 2.25 5.46
N ALA A 52 8.00 2.68 4.38
CA ALA A 52 9.25 3.44 4.40
C ALA A 52 9.16 4.70 5.27
N GLY A 53 10.17 4.90 6.11
CA GLY A 53 10.22 6.04 7.04
C GLY A 53 9.30 5.89 8.26
N THR A 54 8.73 4.71 8.47
CA THR A 54 7.87 4.38 9.62
C THR A 54 8.12 2.94 10.09
N ASP A 55 7.58 2.58 11.26
CA ASP A 55 7.51 1.19 11.74
C ASP A 55 6.13 0.56 11.50
N LYS A 56 5.28 1.17 10.67
CA LYS A 56 3.92 0.69 10.41
C LYS A 56 3.93 -0.38 9.33
N VAL A 57 3.16 -1.44 9.55
CA VAL A 57 2.92 -2.48 8.55
C VAL A 57 1.72 -2.11 7.68
N ALA A 58 1.87 -2.25 6.37
CA ALA A 58 0.80 -2.13 5.39
C ALA A 58 0.79 -3.30 4.41
N SER A 59 -0.29 -3.42 3.64
CA SER A 59 -0.37 -4.37 2.54
C SER A 59 -1.07 -3.81 1.32
N ILE A 60 -0.70 -4.32 0.15
CA ILE A 60 -1.32 -4.04 -1.14
C ILE A 60 -1.85 -5.36 -1.71
N GLU A 61 -3.06 -5.34 -2.26
CA GLU A 61 -3.58 -6.38 -3.14
C GLU A 61 -3.74 -5.80 -4.54
N ILE A 62 -3.06 -6.40 -5.52
CA ILE A 62 -3.09 -5.92 -6.91
C ILE A 62 -4.42 -6.33 -7.56
N THR A 63 -4.98 -5.42 -8.35
CA THR A 63 -6.21 -5.61 -9.12
C THR A 63 -5.98 -5.21 -10.58
N ASP A 64 -6.93 -5.52 -11.47
CA ASP A 64 -6.81 -5.16 -12.90
C ASP A 64 -6.77 -3.65 -13.16
N TYR A 65 -7.27 -2.84 -12.23
CA TYR A 65 -7.40 -1.39 -12.35
C TYR A 65 -6.47 -0.59 -11.42
N GLY A 66 -5.57 -1.27 -10.72
CA GLY A 66 -4.68 -0.65 -9.73
C GLY A 66 -4.50 -1.56 -8.51
N CYS A 67 -4.81 -1.07 -7.31
CA CYS A 67 -4.69 -1.89 -6.10
C CYS A 67 -5.64 -1.51 -4.95
N ASN A 68 -5.88 -2.48 -4.06
CA ASN A 68 -6.45 -2.25 -2.74
C ASN A 68 -5.31 -2.08 -1.74
N TYR A 69 -5.23 -0.91 -1.11
CA TYR A 69 -4.19 -0.58 -0.13
C TYR A 69 -4.77 -0.59 1.29
N TYR A 70 -4.09 -1.30 2.18
CA TYR A 70 -4.46 -1.47 3.58
C TYR A 70 -3.37 -0.82 4.45
N GLY A 71 -3.57 0.45 4.78
CA GLY A 71 -2.58 1.25 5.48
C GLY A 71 -3.04 2.69 5.62
N ASP A 72 -2.07 3.58 5.85
CA ASP A 72 -2.30 5.02 5.96
C ASP A 72 -2.24 5.67 4.56
N ILE A 73 -3.35 6.22 4.06
CA ILE A 73 -3.45 6.73 2.68
C ILE A 73 -2.47 7.87 2.40
N ALA A 74 -2.09 8.63 3.43
CA ALA A 74 -1.09 9.68 3.31
C ALA A 74 0.24 9.16 2.75
N ALA A 75 0.58 7.89 2.98
CA ALA A 75 1.77 7.27 2.39
C ALA A 75 1.70 7.20 0.86
N ILE A 76 0.52 6.89 0.29
CA ILE A 76 0.32 6.83 -1.17
C ILE A 76 0.33 8.24 -1.76
N GLU A 77 -0.32 9.20 -1.10
CA GLU A 77 -0.36 10.61 -1.51
C GLU A 77 1.05 11.20 -1.56
N ASN A 78 1.85 10.99 -0.50
CA ASN A 78 3.26 11.41 -0.45
C ASN A 78 4.12 10.78 -1.54
N ILE A 79 3.85 9.52 -1.92
CA ILE A 79 4.59 8.86 -3.01
C ILE A 79 4.22 9.47 -4.37
N ARG A 80 2.95 9.82 -4.59
CA ARG A 80 2.47 10.47 -5.83
C ARG A 80 3.09 11.83 -6.06
N GLU A 81 3.52 12.52 -5.02
CA GLU A 81 4.27 13.77 -5.12
C GLU A 81 5.73 13.57 -5.54
N LYS A 82 6.26 12.34 -5.54
CA LYS A 82 7.64 12.06 -5.96
C LYS A 82 7.79 12.15 -7.48
N ARG A 83 8.95 12.69 -7.91
CA ARG A 83 9.28 12.96 -9.33
C ARG A 83 9.07 11.77 -10.27
N CYS A 84 9.33 10.54 -9.80
CA CYS A 84 9.22 9.32 -10.62
C CYS A 84 7.82 9.06 -11.17
N LEU A 85 6.77 9.60 -10.53
CA LEU A 85 5.39 9.50 -10.99
C LEU A 85 4.94 10.71 -11.81
N GLN A 86 5.54 11.89 -11.59
CA GLN A 86 5.28 13.09 -12.39
C GLN A 86 5.85 12.99 -13.81
N SER A 87 6.88 12.16 -14.03
CA SER A 87 7.48 11.93 -15.35
C SER A 87 6.94 10.68 -16.08
N CYS A 88 5.99 9.95 -15.49
CA CYS A 88 5.41 8.74 -16.09
C CYS A 88 4.18 9.03 -16.97
N SER A 89 3.85 10.31 -17.16
CA SER A 89 2.83 10.83 -18.07
C SER A 89 3.48 11.46 -19.32
N LEU A 90 4.28 10.67 -20.03
CA LEU A 90 4.74 10.94 -21.40
C LEU A 90 4.28 9.83 -22.32
#